data_AF-A0A4S8VT59-F1
#
_entry.id   AF-A0A4S8VT59-F1
#
_cell.length_a   1.000
_cell.length_b   1.000
_cell.length_c   1.000
_cell.angle_alpha   90.00
_cell.angle_beta   90.00
_cell.angle_gamma   90.00
#
_symmetry.space_group_name_H-M   'P 1'
#
loop_
_entity.id
_entity.type
_entity.pdbx_description
1 polymer ?
#
loop_
_entity_poly.entity_id
_entity_poly.type
_entity_poly.pdbx_seq_one_letter_code
_entity_poly.pdbx_strand_id
1 'polypeptide(L)'
;MYHLWTQRELPSYFGPSPMLLFGLFFMTALNSVVVFALFVLLLRTLWCLGANTTTIEGWEIERHETLLRRAKYLGGVLEGPNGAKVRITRQEYPWDIGIFSNIAQGMGSWNPLAWFWPFSFTPSIESGLEFEDNGLEAPGTTWPPPDPDRMFRMAPTERAYDPANAFTHSMDPDEFYKRQQADQTRRFVATDTLELRRRQPFHIRYDQKNVQKRRDEDYAYGTDYESGNEEHDEKEDQWATKPGEGEEGWRNSEGERLNDFGVDEDVEFYDEDEAYSKAAGFVPKLTTTVLSYLSPKPTDKILDIGCGDGPLTAQIAASLTEGHILGLDASSSFINTAQEKNTSSNCTFKLQDCRRISQCPEAVDGSWDKVFSNAALHWILREPSTRDAVFKDVHAVLKPGGTFVFEMGGKGNVEAVHSTILSVLVANGVPISTAREASPWFFPSDTWMTQQLQKSGFEVEKCYLEYRPTKCTAKSADGSGGLEGWIKLMGAEMLAVVEESKRQDIVKQVCDVLETVVTREEDGSQWLNYVRLRAIARKI
;
A
#
# COMPACT_ATOMS: atom_id res chain seq x y z
N MET A 1 -9.34 32.48 -39.67
CA MET A 1 -8.19 33.27 -39.16
C MET A 1 -7.88 34.49 -40.02
N TYR A 2 -7.47 34.35 -41.30
CA TYR A 2 -7.13 35.49 -42.17
C TYR A 2 -8.23 36.58 -42.26
N HIS A 3 -9.49 36.18 -42.47
CA HIS A 3 -10.63 37.09 -42.54
C HIS A 3 -10.85 37.91 -41.24
N LEU A 4 -10.73 37.26 -40.08
CA LEU A 4 -10.81 37.91 -38.76
C LEU A 4 -9.64 38.88 -38.55
N TRP A 5 -8.43 38.49 -38.96
CA TRP A 5 -7.23 39.32 -38.85
C TRP A 5 -7.29 40.58 -39.70
N THR A 6 -7.85 40.50 -40.91
CA THR A 6 -8.05 41.65 -41.81
C THR A 6 -9.11 42.63 -41.32
N GLN A 7 -10.05 42.16 -40.51
CA GLN A 7 -11.20 42.95 -40.03
C GLN A 7 -11.06 43.42 -38.58
N ARG A 8 -9.92 43.17 -37.93
CA ARG A 8 -9.69 43.43 -36.50
C ARG A 8 -9.82 44.89 -36.07
N GLU A 9 -9.69 45.84 -37.00
CA GLU A 9 -9.73 47.29 -36.73
C GLU A 9 -11.09 47.92 -37.08
N LEU A 10 -12.07 47.12 -37.49
CA LEU A 10 -13.42 47.62 -37.78
C LEU A 10 -14.18 47.95 -36.48
N PRO A 11 -15.09 48.94 -36.51
CA PRO A 11 -15.94 49.27 -35.37
C PRO A 11 -16.80 48.08 -34.90
N SER A 12 -17.09 48.01 -33.60
CA SER A 12 -17.73 46.86 -32.94
C SER A 12 -19.06 46.39 -33.54
N TYR A 13 -19.78 47.27 -34.24
CA TYR A 13 -21.05 46.95 -34.92
C TYR A 13 -20.88 46.21 -36.27
N PHE A 14 -19.66 46.12 -36.81
CA PHE A 14 -19.28 45.25 -37.94
C PHE A 14 -18.54 43.98 -37.46
N GLY A 15 -18.80 43.56 -36.22
CA GLY A 15 -18.13 42.41 -35.60
C GLY A 15 -18.33 41.09 -36.36
N PRO A 16 -17.45 40.12 -36.13
CA PRO A 16 -17.49 38.82 -36.82
C PRO A 16 -18.76 38.04 -36.50
N SER A 17 -19.19 37.21 -37.46
CA SER A 17 -20.39 36.38 -37.27
C SER A 17 -20.22 35.39 -36.10
N PRO A 18 -21.32 35.00 -35.42
CA PRO A 18 -21.25 34.03 -34.32
C PRO A 18 -20.58 32.70 -34.69
N MET A 19 -20.73 32.23 -35.93
CA MET A 19 -20.05 31.01 -36.41
C MET A 19 -18.53 31.18 -36.53
N LEU A 20 -18.05 32.36 -36.95
CA LEU A 20 -16.61 32.64 -37.02
C LEU A 20 -16.00 32.74 -35.62
N LEU A 21 -16.73 33.31 -34.65
CA LEU A 21 -16.32 33.35 -33.24
C LEU A 21 -16.28 31.94 -32.63
N PHE A 22 -17.28 31.11 -32.90
CA PHE A 22 -17.29 29.71 -32.47
C PHE A 22 -16.13 28.91 -33.07
N GLY A 23 -15.86 29.05 -34.37
CA GLY A 23 -14.73 28.41 -35.02
C GLY A 23 -13.37 28.89 -34.48
N LEU A 24 -13.25 30.17 -34.14
CA LEU A 24 -12.05 30.72 -33.49
C LEU A 24 -11.86 30.11 -32.09
N PHE A 25 -12.93 30.08 -31.28
CA PHE A 25 -12.90 29.48 -29.95
C PHE A 25 -12.48 28.01 -30.00
N PHE A 26 -13.09 27.23 -30.90
CA PHE A 26 -12.77 25.81 -31.06
C PHE A 26 -11.32 25.58 -31.51
N MET A 27 -10.84 26.32 -32.51
CA MET A 27 -9.45 26.21 -32.97
C MET A 27 -8.45 26.64 -31.90
N THR A 28 -8.76 27.68 -31.12
CA THR A 28 -7.92 28.10 -30.00
C THR A 28 -7.87 27.02 -28.94
N ALA A 29 -9.02 26.46 -28.53
CA ALA A 29 -9.08 25.39 -27.54
C ALA A 29 -8.30 24.14 -28.00
N LEU A 30 -8.53 23.69 -29.24
CA LEU A 30 -7.83 22.52 -29.80
C LEU A 30 -6.32 22.76 -29.89
N ASN A 31 -5.89 23.91 -30.42
CA ASN A 31 -4.47 24.25 -30.51
C ASN A 31 -3.84 24.39 -29.12
N SER A 32 -4.55 24.92 -28.12
CA SER A 32 -4.07 24.98 -26.74
C SER A 32 -3.84 23.58 -26.15
N VAL A 33 -4.73 22.63 -26.41
CA VAL A 33 -4.55 21.23 -25.97
C VAL A 33 -3.35 20.58 -26.67
N VAL A 34 -3.21 20.76 -27.99
CA VAL A 34 -2.08 20.22 -28.75
C VAL A 34 -0.76 20.83 -28.28
N VAL A 35 -0.70 22.15 -28.10
CA VAL A 35 0.49 22.84 -27.58
C VAL A 35 0.81 22.38 -26.17
N PHE A 36 -0.19 22.17 -25.32
CA PHE A 36 0.02 21.62 -23.98
C PHE A 36 0.60 20.20 -24.02
N ALA A 37 0.05 19.32 -24.84
CA ALA A 37 0.58 17.96 -25.01
C ALA A 37 2.02 17.96 -25.54
N LEU A 38 2.31 18.76 -26.57
CA LEU A 38 3.67 18.92 -27.10
C LEU A 38 4.62 19.54 -26.07
N PHE A 39 4.14 20.43 -25.21
CA PHE A 39 4.93 21.03 -24.14
C PHE A 39 5.26 20.01 -23.05
N VAL A 40 4.32 19.15 -22.66
CA VAL A 40 4.58 18.05 -21.72
C VAL A 40 5.61 17.07 -22.30
N LEU A 41 5.47 16.71 -23.59
CA LEU A 41 6.46 15.87 -24.28
C LEU A 41 7.83 16.54 -24.34
N LEU A 42 7.89 17.84 -24.63
CA LEU A 42 9.14 18.61 -24.63
C LEU A 42 9.78 18.61 -23.24
N LEU A 43 9.02 18.87 -22.18
CA LEU A 43 9.52 18.82 -20.80
C LEU A 43 10.06 17.43 -20.45
N ARG A 44 9.37 16.37 -20.86
CA ARG A 44 9.82 15.00 -20.65
C ARG A 44 11.12 14.70 -21.39
N THR A 45 11.23 15.12 -22.65
CA THR A 45 12.46 14.96 -23.44
C THR A 45 13.62 15.75 -22.84
N LEU A 46 13.38 16.99 -22.39
CA LEU A 46 14.38 17.79 -21.69
C LEU A 46 14.81 17.15 -20.36
N TRP A 47 13.87 16.52 -19.65
CA TRP A 47 14.17 15.77 -18.43
C TRP A 47 15.06 14.56 -18.73
N CYS A 48 14.71 13.73 -19.71
CA CYS A 48 15.55 12.61 -20.13
C CYS A 48 16.96 13.06 -20.57
N LEU A 49 17.04 14.19 -21.29
CA LEU A 49 18.30 14.79 -21.70
C LEU A 49 19.15 15.23 -20.49
N GLY A 50 18.52 15.84 -19.48
CA GLY A 50 19.20 16.33 -18.28
C GLY A 50 19.57 15.24 -17.29
N ALA A 51 18.73 14.21 -17.16
CA ALA A 51 18.96 13.02 -16.34
C ALA A 51 19.88 11.98 -17.01
N ASN A 52 20.30 12.25 -18.25
CA ASN A 52 21.14 11.39 -19.08
C ASN A 52 20.65 9.94 -19.25
N THR A 53 19.35 9.73 -19.13
CA THR A 53 18.71 8.41 -19.11
C THR A 53 17.37 8.48 -19.82
N THR A 54 17.02 7.43 -20.57
CA THR A 54 15.68 7.30 -21.15
C THR A 54 14.66 6.88 -20.10
N THR A 55 13.37 6.95 -20.45
CA THR A 55 12.30 6.53 -19.51
C THR A 55 12.43 5.06 -19.12
N ILE A 56 12.77 4.20 -20.09
CA ILE A 56 12.92 2.76 -19.87
C ILE A 56 14.14 2.48 -18.98
N GLU A 57 15.23 3.22 -19.20
CA GLU A 57 16.46 3.09 -18.41
C GLU A 57 16.25 3.53 -16.97
N GLY A 58 15.57 4.66 -16.75
CA GLY A 58 15.21 5.13 -15.42
C GLY A 58 14.41 4.08 -14.64
N TRP A 59 13.48 3.40 -15.31
CA TRP A 59 12.67 2.33 -14.70
C TRP A 59 13.51 1.11 -14.31
N GLU A 60 14.45 0.68 -15.16
CA GLU A 60 15.34 -0.44 -14.84
C GLU A 60 16.30 -0.09 -13.69
N ILE A 61 16.74 1.16 -13.58
CA ILE A 61 17.54 1.67 -12.45
C ILE A 61 16.74 1.59 -11.15
N GLU A 62 15.53 2.17 -11.12
CA GLU A 62 14.65 2.15 -9.94
C GLU A 62 14.28 0.72 -9.50
N ARG A 63 14.07 -0.17 -10.47
CA ARG A 63 13.82 -1.59 -10.23
C ARG A 63 15.02 -2.27 -9.57
N HIS A 64 16.24 -2.03 -10.07
CA HIS A 64 17.45 -2.57 -9.47
C HIS A 64 17.67 -2.05 -8.05
N GLU A 65 17.42 -0.77 -7.80
CA GLU A 65 17.45 -0.19 -6.45
C GLU A 65 16.47 -0.88 -5.49
N THR A 66 15.29 -1.23 -5.99
CA THR A 66 14.28 -1.97 -5.22
C THR A 66 14.75 -3.38 -4.90
N LEU A 67 15.36 -4.08 -5.85
CA LEU A 67 15.96 -5.40 -5.63
C LEU A 67 17.13 -5.33 -4.63
N LEU A 68 17.95 -4.28 -4.67
CA LEU A 68 19.04 -4.06 -3.70
C LEU A 68 18.51 -3.85 -2.29
N ARG A 69 17.45 -3.06 -2.12
CA ARG A 69 16.79 -2.86 -0.82
C ARG A 69 16.28 -4.19 -0.26
N ARG A 70 15.61 -4.99 -1.09
CA ARG A 70 15.13 -6.34 -0.72
C ARG A 70 16.28 -7.27 -0.37
N ALA A 71 17.34 -7.29 -1.17
CA ALA A 71 18.51 -8.12 -0.95
C ALA A 71 19.21 -7.75 0.36
N LYS A 72 19.33 -6.45 0.69
CA LYS A 72 19.94 -5.98 1.94
C LYS A 72 19.21 -6.52 3.18
N TYR A 73 17.88 -6.57 3.14
CA TYR A 73 17.07 -7.13 4.22
C TYR A 73 17.26 -8.66 4.35
N LEU A 74 17.46 -9.37 3.24
CA LEU A 74 17.57 -10.83 3.18
C LEU A 74 19.03 -11.36 3.19
N GLY A 75 20.00 -10.55 3.63
CA GLY A 75 21.41 -10.98 3.76
C GLY A 75 22.20 -10.99 2.45
N GLY A 76 21.80 -10.19 1.46
CA GLY A 76 22.50 -9.93 0.21
C GLY A 76 22.19 -10.89 -0.94
N VAL A 77 21.23 -11.81 -0.76
CA VAL A 77 20.88 -12.82 -1.76
C VAL A 77 19.35 -12.90 -1.88
N LEU A 78 18.87 -12.89 -3.12
CA LEU A 78 17.48 -13.16 -3.45
C LEU A 78 17.34 -14.58 -3.99
N GLU A 79 16.33 -15.29 -3.53
CA GLU A 79 15.99 -16.59 -4.10
C GLU A 79 15.28 -16.39 -5.43
N GLY A 80 15.61 -17.21 -6.40
CA GLY A 80 14.97 -17.33 -7.69
C GLY A 80 13.93 -18.45 -7.74
N PRO A 81 13.33 -18.68 -8.91
CA PRO A 81 12.21 -19.58 -9.10
C PRO A 81 12.49 -21.04 -8.76
N ASN A 82 13.71 -21.51 -9.01
CA ASN A 82 14.13 -22.90 -8.79
C ASN A 82 14.91 -23.06 -7.47
N GLY A 83 14.77 -22.10 -6.53
CA GLY A 83 15.63 -22.02 -5.34
C GLY A 83 17.06 -21.52 -5.64
N ALA A 84 17.34 -21.12 -6.89
CA ALA A 84 18.62 -20.55 -7.28
C ALA A 84 18.88 -19.25 -6.49
N LYS A 85 19.99 -19.19 -5.76
CA LYS A 85 20.37 -18.01 -4.99
C LYS A 85 21.06 -17.01 -5.91
N VAL A 86 20.36 -15.92 -6.23
CA VAL A 86 20.92 -14.81 -7.02
C VAL A 86 21.43 -13.75 -6.05
N ARG A 87 22.74 -13.53 -6.09
CA ARG A 87 23.36 -12.43 -5.35
C ARG A 87 23.12 -11.14 -6.13
N ILE A 88 22.41 -10.20 -5.53
CA ILE A 88 22.19 -8.87 -6.13
C ILE A 88 23.30 -7.96 -5.61
N THR A 89 24.16 -7.52 -6.52
CA THR A 89 25.19 -6.51 -6.25
C THR A 89 24.75 -5.17 -6.81
N ARG A 90 25.14 -4.09 -6.14
CA ARG A 90 24.94 -2.75 -6.70
C ARG A 90 25.69 -2.68 -8.02
N GLN A 91 24.99 -2.22 -9.06
CA GLN A 91 25.51 -2.08 -10.41
C GLN A 91 25.04 -0.72 -10.91
N GLU A 92 25.96 0.08 -11.42
CA GLU A 92 25.65 1.37 -12.03
C GLU A 92 25.21 1.19 -13.49
N TYR A 93 24.44 2.15 -14.01
CA TYR A 93 23.94 2.12 -15.38
C TYR A 93 25.11 2.20 -16.39
N PRO A 94 25.32 1.23 -17.30
CA PRO A 94 26.55 1.14 -18.10
C PRO A 94 26.71 2.24 -19.16
N TRP A 95 25.60 2.75 -19.71
CA TRP A 95 25.60 3.69 -20.84
C TRP A 95 25.48 5.16 -20.41
N ASP A 96 25.85 5.48 -19.16
CA ASP A 96 26.07 6.86 -18.72
C ASP A 96 27.52 7.30 -19.01
N ILE A 97 27.83 7.61 -20.28
CA ILE A 97 29.15 8.15 -20.69
C ILE A 97 29.21 9.69 -20.61
N GLY A 98 28.27 10.30 -19.89
CA GLY A 98 28.13 11.74 -19.69
C GLY A 98 27.12 12.43 -20.62
N ILE A 99 26.46 13.47 -20.10
CA ILE A 99 25.33 14.16 -20.75
C ILE A 99 25.64 14.55 -22.19
N PHE A 100 26.75 15.27 -22.43
CA PHE A 100 27.05 15.76 -23.77
C PHE A 100 27.47 14.65 -24.75
N SER A 101 28.16 13.61 -24.25
CA SER A 101 28.60 12.47 -25.06
C SER A 101 27.41 11.64 -25.53
N ASN A 102 26.45 11.35 -24.64
CA ASN A 102 25.21 10.64 -24.99
C ASN A 102 24.37 11.41 -26.00
N ILE A 103 24.26 12.73 -25.84
CA ILE A 103 23.54 13.58 -26.80
C ILE A 103 24.26 13.57 -28.15
N ALA A 104 25.58 13.72 -28.17
CA ALA A 104 26.36 13.69 -29.40
C ALA A 104 26.28 12.34 -30.12
N GLN A 105 26.25 11.23 -29.37
CA GLN A 105 26.07 9.88 -29.90
C GLN A 105 24.67 9.69 -30.49
N GLY A 106 23.62 10.07 -29.77
CA GLY A 106 22.23 9.97 -30.24
C GLY A 106 21.91 10.87 -31.44
N MET A 107 22.52 12.06 -31.49
CA MET A 107 22.37 13.00 -32.60
C MET A 107 23.37 12.74 -33.75
N GLY A 108 24.26 11.77 -33.60
CA GLY A 108 25.27 11.42 -34.60
C GLY A 108 26.23 12.58 -34.91
N SER A 109 26.47 13.52 -33.99
CA SER A 109 27.46 14.58 -34.20
C SER A 109 27.81 15.27 -32.90
N TRP A 110 29.07 15.67 -32.75
CA TRP A 110 29.51 16.54 -31.66
C TRP A 110 29.19 18.02 -31.91
N ASN A 111 28.64 18.37 -33.08
CA ASN A 111 28.29 19.74 -33.44
C ASN A 111 26.79 20.01 -33.26
N PRO A 112 26.37 20.79 -32.26
CA PRO A 112 24.96 21.12 -32.04
C PRO A 112 24.28 21.83 -33.22
N LEU A 113 25.03 22.53 -34.07
CA LEU A 113 24.47 23.17 -35.26
C LEU A 113 24.13 22.14 -36.35
N ALA A 114 24.83 21.01 -36.38
CA ALA A 114 24.56 19.94 -37.33
C ALA A 114 23.27 19.18 -36.99
N TRP A 115 22.87 19.15 -35.71
CA TRP A 115 21.66 18.48 -35.22
C TRP A 115 20.36 19.01 -35.84
N PHE A 116 20.35 20.28 -36.24
CA PHE A 116 19.20 20.94 -36.87
C PHE A 116 19.26 20.89 -38.40
N TRP A 117 20.28 20.25 -38.98
CA TRP A 117 20.51 20.21 -40.42
C TRP A 117 20.15 18.83 -40.99
N PRO A 118 19.04 18.68 -41.74
CA PRO A 118 18.53 17.38 -42.18
C PRO A 118 19.45 16.63 -43.17
N PHE A 119 20.50 17.28 -43.68
CA PHE A 119 21.51 16.68 -44.57
C PHE A 119 22.88 16.50 -43.89
N SER A 120 22.93 16.55 -42.55
CA SER A 120 24.19 16.37 -41.82
C SER A 120 24.66 14.93 -41.95
N PHE A 121 25.97 14.75 -42.13
CA PHE A 121 26.57 13.43 -42.18
C PHE A 121 26.52 12.77 -40.79
N THR A 122 25.86 11.62 -40.68
CA THR A 122 25.96 10.76 -39.51
C THR A 122 27.25 9.94 -39.59
N PRO A 123 28.10 9.92 -38.56
CA PRO A 123 29.30 9.10 -38.53
C PRO A 123 28.91 7.63 -38.69
N SER A 124 29.70 6.88 -39.44
CA SER A 124 29.52 5.45 -39.58
C SER A 124 29.90 4.77 -38.26
N ILE A 125 28.91 4.24 -37.55
CA ILE A 125 29.14 3.32 -36.45
C ILE A 125 29.61 1.99 -37.05
N GLU A 126 30.68 1.39 -36.51
CA GLU A 126 31.23 0.11 -37.01
C GLU A 126 30.21 -1.03 -36.89
N SER A 127 29.38 -1.02 -35.85
CA SER A 127 28.31 -1.99 -35.60
C SER A 127 27.21 -1.38 -34.71
N GLY A 128 25.93 -1.57 -35.06
CA GLY A 128 24.81 -1.14 -34.21
C GLY A 128 24.60 -1.98 -32.95
N LEU A 129 25.52 -2.91 -32.67
CA LEU A 129 25.52 -3.79 -31.50
C LEU A 129 26.65 -3.45 -30.51
N GLU A 130 27.52 -2.51 -30.86
CA GLU A 130 28.66 -2.09 -30.04
C GLU A 130 28.46 -0.63 -29.60
N PHE A 131 28.41 -0.42 -28.29
CA PHE A 131 28.20 0.88 -27.67
C PHE A 131 29.31 1.13 -26.65
N GLU A 132 29.72 2.39 -26.53
CA GLU A 132 30.65 2.81 -25.49
C GLU A 132 30.01 2.63 -24.11
N ASP A 133 30.74 2.00 -23.19
CA ASP A 133 30.37 1.87 -21.79
C ASP A 133 31.18 2.86 -20.94
N ASN A 134 30.67 3.18 -19.76
CA ASN A 134 31.34 4.09 -18.82
C ASN A 134 32.54 3.47 -18.09
N GLY A 135 32.78 2.17 -18.28
CA GLY A 135 33.89 1.42 -17.68
C GLY A 135 33.84 1.34 -16.14
N LEU A 136 32.71 1.66 -15.51
CA LEU A 136 32.55 1.59 -14.05
C LEU A 136 32.45 0.16 -13.54
N GLU A 137 31.86 -0.73 -14.35
CA GLU A 137 31.64 -2.13 -14.02
C GLU A 137 32.68 -3.05 -14.66
N ALA A 138 32.85 -4.24 -14.10
CA ALA A 138 33.81 -5.22 -14.64
C ALA A 138 33.38 -5.73 -16.04
N PRO A 139 34.32 -5.96 -16.97
CA PRO A 139 34.02 -6.49 -18.29
C PRO A 139 33.29 -7.85 -18.20
N GLY A 140 32.13 -7.96 -18.87
CA GLY A 140 31.28 -9.17 -18.85
C GLY A 140 30.10 -9.12 -17.87
N THR A 141 29.90 -8.01 -17.16
CA THR A 141 28.69 -7.78 -16.37
C THR A 141 27.51 -7.56 -17.31
N THR A 142 26.37 -8.22 -17.05
CA THR A 142 25.17 -8.09 -17.88
C THR A 142 24.28 -6.96 -17.38
N TRP A 143 23.65 -6.24 -18.31
CA TRP A 143 22.61 -5.27 -18.00
C TRP A 143 21.37 -5.58 -18.86
N PRO A 144 20.15 -5.52 -18.32
CA PRO A 144 19.83 -5.28 -16.91
C PRO A 144 20.32 -6.42 -16.00
N PRO A 145 20.60 -6.12 -14.71
CA PRO A 145 21.01 -7.14 -13.75
C PRO A 145 19.98 -8.27 -13.66
N PRO A 146 20.41 -9.51 -13.34
CA PRO A 146 19.54 -10.66 -13.34
C PRO A 146 18.44 -10.52 -12.27
N ASP A 147 17.21 -10.27 -12.73
CA ASP A 147 16.05 -10.17 -11.86
C ASP A 147 15.49 -11.57 -11.54
N PRO A 148 15.49 -11.98 -10.25
CA PRO A 148 14.94 -13.28 -9.83
C PRO A 148 13.46 -13.46 -10.15
N ASP A 149 12.72 -12.36 -10.30
CA ASP A 149 11.29 -12.37 -10.58
C ASP A 149 10.99 -12.48 -12.09
N ARG A 150 11.97 -12.20 -12.97
CA ARG A 150 11.88 -12.42 -14.44
C ARG A 150 12.49 -13.75 -14.91
N MET A 151 13.15 -14.52 -14.03
CA MET A 151 13.75 -15.80 -14.41
C MET A 151 12.69 -16.84 -14.82
N PHE A 152 12.97 -17.57 -15.90
CA PHE A 152 12.09 -18.60 -16.45
C PHE A 152 11.86 -19.76 -15.46
N ARG A 153 10.58 -20.12 -15.25
CA ARG A 153 10.18 -21.33 -14.50
C ARG A 153 9.91 -22.47 -15.47
N MET A 154 10.79 -23.45 -15.47
CA MET A 154 10.49 -24.74 -16.07
C MET A 154 9.62 -25.51 -15.07
N ALA A 155 8.40 -25.89 -15.45
CA ALA A 155 7.58 -26.75 -14.62
C ALA A 155 8.38 -28.03 -14.30
N PRO A 156 8.38 -28.52 -13.04
CA PRO A 156 9.00 -29.80 -12.75
C PRO A 156 8.25 -30.85 -13.57
N THR A 157 8.91 -31.39 -14.60
CA THR A 157 8.44 -32.60 -15.23
C THR A 157 8.61 -33.70 -14.19
N GLU A 158 7.54 -34.03 -13.47
CA GLU A 158 7.43 -35.25 -12.67
C GLU A 158 7.44 -36.48 -13.58
N ARG A 159 8.53 -36.68 -14.31
CA ARG A 159 8.96 -38.01 -14.71
C ARG A 159 10.16 -38.32 -13.83
N ALA A 160 9.89 -38.91 -12.68
CA ALA A 160 10.86 -39.83 -12.13
C ALA A 160 11.17 -40.84 -13.23
N TYR A 161 12.38 -40.75 -13.79
CA TYR A 161 12.86 -41.69 -14.78
C TYR A 161 12.94 -43.06 -14.09
N ASP A 162 11.94 -43.92 -14.33
CA ASP A 162 11.92 -45.30 -13.86
C ASP A 162 12.51 -46.20 -14.94
N PRO A 163 13.76 -46.69 -14.79
CA PRO A 163 14.42 -47.51 -15.79
C PRO A 163 13.72 -48.86 -15.99
N ALA A 164 12.89 -49.30 -15.04
CA ALA A 164 12.22 -50.60 -15.08
C ALA A 164 11.01 -50.63 -16.03
N ASN A 165 10.46 -49.47 -16.39
CA ASN A 165 9.25 -49.34 -17.21
C ASN A 165 9.50 -48.77 -18.62
N ALA A 166 10.75 -48.64 -19.04
CA ALA A 166 11.11 -47.98 -20.30
C ALA A 166 10.75 -48.78 -21.56
N PHE A 167 10.54 -50.10 -21.49
CA PHE A 167 10.39 -50.96 -22.68
C PHE A 167 9.34 -52.07 -22.62
N THR A 168 8.49 -52.14 -21.59
CA THR A 168 7.42 -53.15 -21.50
C THR A 168 6.06 -52.49 -21.54
N HIS A 169 5.48 -52.42 -22.73
CA HIS A 169 4.10 -51.99 -22.93
C HIS A 169 3.35 -53.12 -23.62
N SER A 170 2.25 -53.55 -23.01
CA SER A 170 1.39 -54.60 -23.55
C SER A 170 0.79 -54.13 -24.89
N MET A 171 0.61 -55.06 -25.84
CA MET A 171 -0.06 -54.82 -27.13
C MET A 171 -1.59 -54.96 -27.02
N ASP A 172 -2.15 -54.80 -25.83
CA ASP A 172 -3.60 -54.86 -25.65
C ASP A 172 -4.25 -53.59 -26.26
N PRO A 173 -5.11 -53.72 -27.29
CA PRO A 173 -5.74 -52.57 -27.95
C PRO A 173 -6.49 -51.67 -26.99
N ASP A 174 -7.09 -52.21 -25.93
CA ASP A 174 -7.88 -51.42 -24.97
C ASP A 174 -6.99 -50.60 -24.03
N GLU A 175 -5.81 -51.10 -23.65
CA GLU A 175 -4.80 -50.28 -22.95
C GLU A 175 -4.20 -49.22 -23.86
N PHE A 176 -4.02 -49.51 -25.15
CA PHE A 176 -3.55 -48.54 -26.14
C PHE A 176 -4.55 -47.39 -26.32
N TYR A 177 -5.86 -47.67 -26.43
CA TYR A 177 -6.88 -46.62 -26.52
C TYR A 177 -7.00 -45.79 -25.25
N LYS A 178 -6.92 -46.42 -24.07
CA LYS A 178 -6.88 -45.68 -22.79
C LYS A 178 -5.63 -44.80 -22.68
N ARG A 179 -4.48 -45.26 -23.18
CA ARG A 179 -3.26 -44.45 -23.25
C ARG A 179 -3.36 -43.33 -24.26
N GLN A 180 -3.92 -43.59 -25.43
CA GLN A 180 -4.12 -42.57 -26.45
C GLN A 180 -5.09 -41.50 -25.97
N GLN A 181 -6.14 -41.88 -25.24
CA GLN A 181 -7.02 -40.93 -24.55
C GLN A 181 -6.26 -40.19 -23.44
N ALA A 182 -5.49 -40.87 -22.59
CA ALA A 182 -4.71 -40.19 -21.54
C ALA A 182 -3.66 -39.23 -22.11
N ASP A 183 -2.99 -39.58 -23.20
CA ASP A 183 -2.03 -38.71 -23.91
C ASP A 183 -2.73 -37.60 -24.68
N GLN A 184 -3.93 -37.82 -25.23
CA GLN A 184 -4.75 -36.77 -25.83
C GLN A 184 -5.25 -35.79 -24.77
N THR A 185 -5.75 -36.27 -23.63
CA THR A 185 -6.16 -35.43 -22.49
C THR A 185 -4.96 -34.70 -21.91
N ARG A 186 -3.78 -35.32 -21.81
CA ARG A 186 -2.54 -34.65 -21.39
C ARG A 186 -2.01 -33.68 -22.41
N ARG A 187 -2.15 -33.92 -23.72
CA ARG A 187 -1.81 -32.94 -24.76
C ARG A 187 -2.81 -31.78 -24.72
N PHE A 188 -4.09 -32.03 -24.49
CA PHE A 188 -5.09 -30.98 -24.29
C PHE A 188 -4.75 -30.11 -23.06
N VAL A 189 -4.36 -30.73 -21.95
CA VAL A 189 -3.88 -30.03 -20.74
C VAL A 189 -2.50 -29.38 -20.96
N ALA A 190 -1.57 -30.00 -21.69
CA ALA A 190 -0.21 -29.49 -21.90
C ALA A 190 -0.10 -28.41 -22.99
N THR A 191 -1.05 -28.35 -23.92
CA THR A 191 -1.15 -27.23 -24.87
C THR A 191 -1.76 -26.00 -24.16
N ASP A 192 -2.57 -26.22 -23.12
CA ASP A 192 -2.97 -25.17 -22.16
C ASP A 192 -1.85 -24.81 -21.18
N THR A 193 -0.98 -25.74 -20.79
CA THR A 193 0.06 -25.52 -19.76
C THR A 193 1.49 -25.43 -20.30
N LEU A 194 1.69 -24.72 -21.43
CA LEU A 194 2.92 -23.94 -21.63
C LEU A 194 2.87 -22.63 -20.82
N GLU A 195 2.07 -22.61 -19.75
CA GLU A 195 1.98 -21.52 -18.80
C GLU A 195 3.34 -21.27 -18.16
N LEU A 196 3.95 -20.17 -18.57
CA LEU A 196 4.86 -19.38 -17.75
C LEU A 196 4.22 -19.16 -16.37
N ARG A 197 4.46 -20.09 -15.44
CA ARG A 197 4.00 -19.91 -14.05
C ARG A 197 4.76 -18.74 -13.45
N ARG A 198 4.05 -17.65 -13.17
CA ARG A 198 4.63 -16.50 -12.48
C ARG A 198 4.81 -16.82 -10.99
N ARG A 199 5.81 -16.17 -10.41
CA ARG A 199 6.11 -16.30 -8.98
C ARG A 199 5.00 -15.60 -8.19
N GLN A 200 4.48 -16.28 -7.17
CA GLN A 200 3.55 -15.68 -6.21
C GLN A 200 4.14 -14.37 -5.63
N PRO A 201 3.30 -13.36 -5.34
CA PRO A 201 3.74 -12.11 -4.73
C PRO A 201 4.66 -12.34 -3.53
N PHE A 202 5.63 -11.43 -3.33
CA PHE A 202 6.64 -11.57 -2.28
C PHE A 202 6.03 -11.72 -0.88
N HIS A 203 5.00 -10.93 -0.55
CA HIS A 203 4.35 -10.94 0.77
C HIS A 203 3.74 -12.33 1.09
N ILE A 204 3.02 -12.93 0.14
CA ILE A 204 2.43 -14.28 0.28
C ILE A 204 3.51 -15.32 0.60
N ARG A 205 4.66 -15.24 -0.10
CA ARG A 205 5.78 -16.18 0.12
C ARG A 205 6.52 -15.93 1.43
N TYR A 206 6.69 -14.67 1.80
CA TYR A 206 7.34 -14.28 3.05
C TYR A 206 6.51 -14.76 4.24
N ASP A 207 5.19 -14.56 4.18
CA ASP A 207 4.26 -15.02 5.21
C ASP A 207 4.21 -16.54 5.30
N GLN A 208 4.13 -17.26 4.17
CA GLN A 208 4.17 -18.73 4.17
C GLN A 208 5.48 -19.28 4.77
N LYS A 209 6.64 -18.72 4.42
CA LYS A 209 7.93 -19.13 5.01
C LYS A 209 8.02 -18.83 6.50
N ASN A 210 7.49 -17.70 6.95
CA ASN A 210 7.47 -17.34 8.36
C ASN A 210 6.45 -18.16 9.17
N VAL A 211 5.32 -18.56 8.57
CA VAL A 211 4.38 -19.52 9.18
C VAL A 211 5.07 -20.87 9.39
N GLN A 212 5.80 -21.37 8.39
CA GLN A 212 6.55 -22.61 8.52
C GLN A 212 7.67 -22.51 9.57
N LYS A 213 8.43 -21.40 9.55
CA LYS A 213 9.51 -21.16 10.53
C LYS A 213 8.99 -21.04 11.96
N ARG A 214 7.82 -20.41 12.17
CA ARG A 214 7.14 -20.35 13.48
C ARG A 214 6.69 -21.73 13.96
N ARG A 215 6.14 -22.57 13.07
CA ARG A 215 5.82 -23.98 13.40
C ARG A 215 7.06 -24.78 13.79
N ASP A 216 8.14 -24.64 13.03
CA ASP A 216 9.38 -25.39 13.29
C ASP A 216 10.07 -24.92 14.59
N GLU A 217 9.91 -23.64 14.98
CA GLU A 217 10.35 -23.09 16.27
C GLU A 217 9.47 -23.57 17.45
N ASP A 218 8.16 -23.71 17.25
CA ASP A 218 7.23 -24.24 18.26
C ASP A 218 7.47 -25.74 18.55
N TYR A 219 7.92 -26.53 17.57
CA TYR A 219 8.31 -27.92 17.77
C TYR A 219 9.67 -28.10 18.48
N ALA A 220 10.47 -27.04 18.61
CA ALA A 220 11.78 -27.09 19.25
C ALA A 220 11.76 -26.83 20.76
N TYR A 221 10.64 -26.34 21.31
CA TYR A 221 10.44 -26.12 22.74
C TYR A 221 9.32 -27.03 23.28
N GLY A 222 9.70 -28.25 23.67
CA GLY A 222 8.80 -29.18 24.32
C GLY A 222 8.21 -28.60 25.61
N THR A 223 6.89 -28.42 25.64
CA THR A 223 6.14 -28.27 26.89
C THR A 223 4.97 -29.25 26.86
N ASP A 224 5.09 -30.24 27.74
CA ASP A 224 4.10 -31.28 27.97
C ASP A 224 2.84 -30.69 28.63
N TYR A 225 1.70 -30.75 27.94
CA TYR A 225 0.40 -30.79 28.59
C TYR A 225 -0.51 -31.78 27.87
N GLU A 226 -0.72 -32.94 28.50
CA GLU A 226 -1.86 -33.81 28.25
C GLU A 226 -3.15 -33.10 28.61
N SER A 227 -4.10 -33.01 27.67
CA SER A 227 -5.51 -32.89 27.99
C SER A 227 -6.39 -33.30 26.81
N GLY A 228 -7.20 -34.34 27.03
CA GLY A 228 -8.59 -34.39 26.57
C GLY A 228 -8.82 -34.80 25.12
N ASN A 229 -8.99 -36.10 24.92
CA ASN A 229 -9.53 -36.69 23.71
C ASN A 229 -11.03 -36.31 23.57
N GLU A 230 -11.34 -35.32 22.72
CA GLU A 230 -12.68 -35.13 22.14
C GLU A 230 -12.54 -35.16 20.62
N GLU A 231 -13.08 -36.22 20.01
CA GLU A 231 -13.21 -36.39 18.56
C GLU A 231 -14.16 -35.30 18.03
N HIS A 232 -13.57 -34.21 17.53
CA HIS A 232 -14.23 -33.29 16.62
C HIS A 232 -13.57 -33.47 15.25
N ASP A 233 -14.36 -33.94 14.28
CA ASP A 233 -14.01 -34.01 12.86
C ASP A 233 -13.71 -32.59 12.33
N GLU A 234 -12.50 -32.10 12.56
CA GLU A 234 -11.93 -30.97 11.84
C GLU A 234 -11.52 -31.45 10.45
N LYS A 235 -12.46 -31.38 9.51
CA LYS A 235 -12.07 -31.22 8.11
C LYS A 235 -11.45 -29.84 7.98
N GLU A 236 -10.13 -29.78 8.14
CA GLU A 236 -9.31 -28.71 7.61
C GLU A 236 -9.63 -28.59 6.11
N ASP A 237 -10.43 -27.59 5.76
CA ASP A 237 -10.51 -27.10 4.38
C ASP A 237 -9.16 -26.45 4.06
N GLN A 238 -8.17 -27.29 3.76
CA GLN A 238 -6.99 -26.89 3.02
C GLN A 238 -7.49 -26.25 1.74
N TRP A 239 -7.39 -24.93 1.66
CA TRP A 239 -7.53 -24.19 0.41
C TRP A 239 -6.43 -24.65 -0.54
N ALA A 240 -6.68 -25.76 -1.23
CA ALA A 240 -5.94 -26.15 -2.40
C ALA A 240 -6.27 -25.11 -3.48
N THR A 241 -5.54 -24.00 -3.46
CA THR A 241 -5.45 -23.07 -4.58
C THR A 241 -5.19 -23.88 -5.84
N LYS A 242 -6.16 -23.88 -6.76
CA LYS A 242 -5.92 -24.33 -8.13
C LYS A 242 -4.74 -23.52 -8.69
N PRO A 243 -3.80 -24.15 -9.38
CA PRO A 243 -2.55 -23.49 -9.73
C PRO A 243 -2.74 -22.72 -11.04
N GLY A 244 -2.83 -21.39 -10.98
CA GLY A 244 -2.84 -20.56 -12.19
C GLY A 244 -3.12 -19.08 -11.98
N GLU A 245 -3.84 -18.70 -10.93
CA GLU A 245 -4.32 -17.32 -10.80
C GLU A 245 -3.60 -16.59 -9.67
N GLY A 246 -2.67 -15.72 -10.06
CA GLY A 246 -2.02 -14.75 -9.20
C GLY A 246 -1.66 -13.52 -10.02
N GLU A 247 -2.39 -12.43 -9.76
CA GLU A 247 -2.36 -11.06 -10.31
C GLU A 247 -3.27 -10.78 -11.52
N GLU A 248 -4.43 -10.19 -11.18
CA GLU A 248 -5.42 -9.57 -12.06
C GLU A 248 -4.79 -8.54 -13.01
N GLY A 249 -5.08 -8.69 -14.31
CA GLY A 249 -4.64 -7.80 -15.39
C GLY A 249 -4.99 -8.44 -16.73
N TRP A 250 -5.38 -7.64 -17.73
CA TRP A 250 -5.85 -8.16 -19.01
C TRP A 250 -4.68 -8.72 -19.82
N ARG A 251 -4.86 -9.86 -20.51
CA ARG A 251 -3.82 -10.49 -21.36
C ARG A 251 -4.39 -10.94 -22.69
N ASN A 252 -3.52 -10.93 -23.71
CA ASN A 252 -3.80 -11.59 -24.98
C ASN A 252 -3.39 -13.07 -24.97
N SER A 253 -3.70 -13.80 -26.05
CA SER A 253 -3.40 -15.22 -26.22
C SER A 253 -1.90 -15.58 -26.31
N GLU A 254 -1.03 -14.58 -26.41
CA GLU A 254 0.43 -14.75 -26.46
C GLU A 254 1.10 -14.43 -25.11
N GLY A 255 0.30 -14.08 -24.09
CA GLY A 255 0.73 -13.90 -22.71
C GLY A 255 1.26 -12.50 -22.37
N GLU A 256 1.20 -11.57 -23.32
CA GLU A 256 1.64 -10.17 -23.19
C GLU A 256 0.61 -9.33 -22.40
N ARG A 257 1.10 -8.38 -21.61
CA ARG A 257 0.28 -7.45 -20.80
C ARG A 257 0.21 -6.06 -21.44
N LEU A 258 -0.75 -5.23 -21.01
CA LEU A 258 -0.80 -3.81 -21.37
C LEU A 258 0.49 -3.05 -20.94
N ASN A 259 1.07 -3.43 -19.80
CA ASN A 259 2.35 -2.90 -19.31
C ASN A 259 3.52 -3.13 -20.29
N ASP A 260 3.47 -4.20 -21.10
CA ASP A 260 4.53 -4.50 -22.08
C ASP A 260 4.45 -3.56 -23.31
N PHE A 261 3.33 -2.87 -23.50
CA PHE A 261 3.08 -1.88 -24.55
C PHE A 261 3.12 -0.43 -24.03
N GLY A 262 3.58 -0.21 -22.78
CA GLY A 262 3.71 1.12 -22.19
C GLY A 262 2.39 1.75 -21.74
N VAL A 263 1.42 0.91 -21.36
CA VAL A 263 0.19 1.36 -20.68
C VAL A 263 0.22 0.84 -19.25
N ASP A 264 0.26 1.77 -18.29
CA ASP A 264 0.37 1.46 -16.85
C ASP A 264 -0.82 0.61 -16.37
N GLU A 265 -0.53 -0.63 -15.98
CA GLU A 265 -1.34 -1.44 -15.07
C GLU A 265 -0.72 -1.32 -13.68
N ASP A 266 -1.19 -0.36 -12.89
CA ASP A 266 -0.72 -0.17 -11.52
C ASP A 266 -1.17 -1.36 -10.66
N VAL A 267 -0.19 -2.17 -10.25
CA VAL A 267 -0.28 -3.02 -9.07
C VAL A 267 -0.12 -2.08 -7.88
N GLU A 268 -1.21 -1.83 -7.16
CA GLU A 268 -1.22 -1.09 -5.89
C GLU A 268 -0.36 -1.85 -4.85
N PHE A 269 0.94 -1.55 -4.84
CA PHE A 269 1.80 -1.80 -3.69
C PHE A 269 1.39 -0.76 -2.65
N TYR A 270 0.38 -1.09 -1.84
CA TYR A 270 0.01 -0.26 -0.70
C TYR A 270 1.14 -0.29 0.31
N ASP A 271 2.03 0.69 0.28
CA ASP A 271 2.71 1.10 1.50
C ASP A 271 1.60 1.68 2.40
N GLU A 272 1.02 0.83 3.26
CA GLU A 272 -0.06 1.20 4.19
C GLU A 272 0.26 2.52 4.92
N ASP A 273 1.53 2.76 5.21
CA ASP A 273 2.04 3.97 5.86
C ASP A 273 1.88 5.23 4.99
N GLU A 274 2.19 5.15 3.69
CA GLU A 274 2.09 6.29 2.77
C GLU A 274 0.63 6.53 2.36
N ALA A 275 -0.14 5.46 2.12
CA ALA A 275 -1.58 5.53 1.88
C ALA A 275 -2.33 6.09 3.10
N TYR A 276 -1.95 5.69 4.33
CA TYR A 276 -2.51 6.24 5.56
C TYR A 276 -2.12 7.71 5.74
N SER A 277 -0.87 8.09 5.50
CA SER A 277 -0.46 9.50 5.54
C SER A 277 -1.20 10.36 4.51
N LYS A 278 -1.43 9.85 3.28
CA LYS A 278 -2.17 10.56 2.21
C LYS A 278 -3.68 10.61 2.44
N ALA A 279 -4.29 9.55 2.98
CA ALA A 279 -5.73 9.48 3.26
C ALA A 279 -6.11 10.12 4.62
N ALA A 280 -5.21 10.08 5.60
CA ALA A 280 -5.40 10.57 6.96
C ALA A 280 -4.47 11.75 7.31
N GLY A 281 -3.88 12.45 6.33
CA GLY A 281 -2.94 13.57 6.52
C GLY A 281 -3.49 14.78 7.29
N PHE A 282 -4.77 14.78 7.65
CA PHE A 282 -5.39 15.75 8.55
C PHE A 282 -5.11 15.48 10.04
N VAL A 283 -4.74 14.24 10.42
CA VAL A 283 -4.56 13.84 11.82
C VAL A 283 -3.52 14.70 12.55
N PRO A 284 -2.33 15.02 11.99
CA PRO A 284 -1.32 15.81 12.71
C PRO A 284 -1.62 17.31 12.84
N LYS A 285 -2.42 17.91 11.92
CA LYS A 285 -2.75 19.35 11.96
C LYS A 285 -3.87 19.70 12.96
N LEU A 286 -4.58 18.71 13.49
CA LEU A 286 -5.80 18.86 14.28
C LEU A 286 -5.66 18.37 15.75
N THR A 287 -4.49 17.86 16.15
CA THR A 287 -4.19 17.31 17.48
C THR A 287 -3.96 18.34 18.59
N THR A 288 -4.06 19.64 18.30
CA THR A 288 -3.74 20.72 19.26
C THR A 288 -4.57 20.67 20.54
N THR A 289 -5.85 20.27 20.48
CA THR A 289 -6.69 20.20 21.69
C THR A 289 -6.36 19.00 22.57
N VAL A 290 -6.15 17.81 22.00
CA VAL A 290 -5.85 16.63 22.82
C VAL A 290 -4.45 16.73 23.42
N LEU A 291 -3.51 17.37 22.71
CA LEU A 291 -2.19 17.71 23.24
C LEU A 291 -2.27 18.78 24.34
N SER A 292 -3.16 19.77 24.25
CA SER A 292 -3.35 20.74 25.34
C SER A 292 -3.97 20.10 26.58
N TYR A 293 -4.79 19.07 26.42
CA TYR A 293 -5.32 18.27 27.53
C TYR A 293 -4.26 17.35 28.14
N LEU A 294 -3.41 16.75 27.30
CA LEU A 294 -2.27 15.96 27.75
C LEU A 294 -1.32 16.84 28.59
N SER A 295 -1.08 18.08 28.13
CA SER A 295 -0.22 19.08 28.77
C SER A 295 1.12 18.47 29.24
N PRO A 296 1.92 17.91 28.30
CA PRO A 296 3.16 17.22 28.64
C PRO A 296 4.13 18.16 29.36
N LYS A 297 4.69 17.69 30.46
CA LYS A 297 5.72 18.39 31.23
C LYS A 297 7.10 17.83 30.88
N PRO A 298 8.17 18.64 31.04
CA PRO A 298 9.55 18.22 30.75
C PRO A 298 9.97 16.89 31.37
N THR A 299 9.44 16.54 32.55
CA THR A 299 9.80 15.35 33.33
C THR A 299 8.81 14.18 33.20
N ASP A 300 7.72 14.33 32.44
CA ASP A 300 6.67 13.31 32.41
C ASP A 300 7.17 12.01 31.75
N LYS A 301 6.79 10.88 32.34
CA LYS A 301 6.77 9.59 31.64
C LYS A 301 5.40 9.38 31.00
N ILE A 302 5.38 9.23 29.68
CA ILE A 302 4.15 9.09 28.89
C ILE A 302 4.11 7.75 28.15
N LEU A 303 3.01 7.01 28.28
CA LEU A 303 2.74 5.83 27.47
C LEU A 303 1.75 6.22 26.36
N ASP A 304 2.13 6.05 25.10
CA ASP A 304 1.29 6.31 23.93
C ASP A 304 0.74 4.99 23.36
N ILE A 305 -0.57 4.81 23.42
CA ILE A 305 -1.29 3.59 23.02
C ILE A 305 -1.86 3.78 21.62
N GLY A 306 -1.38 2.96 20.68
CA GLY A 306 -1.68 3.08 19.25
C GLY A 306 -0.95 4.25 18.63
N CYS A 307 0.39 4.23 18.73
CA CYS A 307 1.24 5.34 18.29
C CYS A 307 1.32 5.50 16.76
N GLY A 308 0.89 4.51 15.98
CA GLY A 308 1.02 4.50 14.52
C GLY A 308 2.48 4.65 14.09
N ASP A 309 2.70 5.38 12.99
CA ASP A 309 4.03 5.60 12.41
C ASP A 309 4.89 6.62 13.19
N GLY A 310 4.41 7.11 14.35
CA GLY A 310 5.20 7.88 15.32
C GLY A 310 5.27 9.42 15.24
N PRO A 311 4.71 10.17 14.26
CA PRO A 311 4.86 11.63 14.21
C PRO A 311 4.35 12.36 15.45
N LEU A 312 3.20 11.95 15.99
CA LEU A 312 2.60 12.58 17.17
C LEU A 312 3.39 12.24 18.45
N THR A 313 3.84 10.99 18.58
CA THR A 313 4.70 10.55 19.67
C THR A 313 6.02 11.32 19.66
N ALA A 314 6.64 11.52 18.49
CA ALA A 314 7.84 12.34 18.33
C ALA A 314 7.60 13.81 18.66
N GLN A 315 6.43 14.37 18.28
CA GLN A 315 6.05 15.72 18.65
C GLN A 315 5.91 15.89 20.18
N ILE A 316 5.33 14.89 20.87
CA ILE A 316 5.24 14.90 22.33
C ILE A 316 6.62 14.77 22.95
N ALA A 317 7.47 13.87 22.43
CA ALA A 317 8.84 13.66 22.89
C ALA A 317 9.67 14.95 22.88
N ALA A 318 9.45 15.84 21.91
CA ALA A 318 10.12 17.15 21.84
C ALA A 318 9.84 18.05 23.06
N SER A 319 8.77 17.79 23.81
CA SER A 319 8.42 18.52 25.04
C SER A 319 8.97 17.86 26.33
N LEU A 320 9.58 16.67 26.24
CA LEU A 320 10.03 15.86 27.38
C LEU A 320 11.55 15.92 27.56
N THR A 321 12.11 17.05 28.02
CA THR A 321 13.57 17.22 28.09
C THR A 321 14.26 16.28 29.09
N GLU A 322 13.55 15.83 30.13
CA GLU A 322 14.04 14.91 31.18
C GLU A 322 13.17 13.65 31.29
N GLY A 323 11.99 13.67 30.67
CA GLY A 323 11.01 12.61 30.65
C GLY A 323 11.27 11.58 29.56
N HIS A 324 10.28 10.71 29.35
CA HIS A 324 10.36 9.63 28.38
C HIS A 324 8.98 9.31 27.82
N ILE A 325 8.90 8.98 26.53
CA ILE A 325 7.70 8.45 25.92
C ILE A 325 7.94 7.06 25.29
N LEU A 326 7.03 6.14 25.58
CA LEU A 326 6.97 4.82 24.96
C LEU A 326 5.71 4.72 24.09
N GLY A 327 5.90 4.53 22.78
CA GLY A 327 4.83 4.24 21.83
C GLY A 327 4.61 2.75 21.65
N LEU A 328 3.36 2.31 21.79
CA LEU A 328 2.93 0.94 21.53
C LEU A 328 2.01 0.91 20.31
N ASP A 329 2.23 -0.02 19.39
CA ASP A 329 1.31 -0.28 18.27
C ASP A 329 1.33 -1.77 17.90
N ALA A 330 0.22 -2.28 17.34
CA ALA A 330 0.09 -3.68 16.95
C ALA A 330 0.65 -3.95 15.55
N SER A 331 0.89 -2.92 14.73
CA SER A 331 1.43 -3.06 13.38
C SER A 331 2.96 -3.03 13.37
N SER A 332 3.56 -4.08 12.81
CA SER A 332 5.02 -4.13 12.62
C SER A 332 5.52 -3.10 11.60
N SER A 333 4.73 -2.76 10.56
CA SER A 333 5.13 -1.74 9.58
C SER A 333 5.23 -0.38 10.25
N PHE A 334 4.18 0.03 10.99
CA PHE A 334 4.18 1.28 11.74
C PHE A 334 5.31 1.39 12.74
N ILE A 335 5.59 0.33 13.51
CA ILE A 335 6.70 0.35 14.47
C ILE A 335 8.06 0.46 13.79
N ASN A 336 8.29 -0.26 12.69
CA ASN A 336 9.54 -0.15 11.94
C ASN A 336 9.71 1.29 11.41
N THR A 337 8.67 1.85 10.80
CA THR A 337 8.68 3.23 10.28
C THR A 337 8.88 4.25 11.39
N ALA A 338 8.23 4.08 12.54
CA ALA A 338 8.38 4.94 13.70
C ALA A 338 9.82 4.90 14.24
N GLN A 339 10.41 3.70 14.33
CA GLN A 339 11.80 3.51 14.76
C GLN A 339 12.81 4.11 13.77
N GLU A 340 12.58 3.96 12.46
CA GLU A 340 13.44 4.53 11.42
C GLU A 340 13.41 6.06 11.41
N LYS A 341 12.22 6.67 11.58
CA LYS A 341 12.04 8.13 11.63
C LYS A 341 12.46 8.72 12.99
N ASN A 342 12.58 7.90 14.03
CA ASN A 342 12.89 8.39 15.37
C ASN A 342 14.34 8.89 15.48
N THR A 343 14.48 10.16 15.81
CA THR A 343 15.77 10.81 16.06
C THR A 343 16.01 11.13 17.54
N SER A 344 15.01 10.88 18.39
CA SER A 344 14.99 11.33 19.78
C SER A 344 15.33 10.20 20.76
N SER A 345 16.30 10.42 21.64
CA SER A 345 16.75 9.42 22.63
C SER A 345 15.75 9.17 23.76
N ASN A 346 14.83 10.10 23.98
CA ASN A 346 13.76 10.04 24.98
C ASN A 346 12.45 9.45 24.42
N CYS A 347 12.46 8.90 23.20
CA CYS A 347 11.31 8.27 22.56
C CYS A 347 11.65 6.82 22.19
N THR A 348 10.81 5.87 22.58
CA THR A 348 10.95 4.46 22.18
C THR A 348 9.65 3.92 21.59
N PHE A 349 9.75 2.93 20.71
CA PHE A 349 8.61 2.32 20.05
C PHE A 349 8.68 0.80 20.16
N LYS A 350 7.55 0.15 20.47
CA LYS A 350 7.47 -1.30 20.67
C LYS A 350 6.22 -1.88 20.01
N LEU A 351 6.43 -3.00 19.34
CA LEU A 351 5.34 -3.84 18.80
C LEU A 351 4.60 -4.49 19.97
N GLN A 352 3.34 -4.11 20.16
CA GLN A 352 2.48 -4.63 21.22
C GLN A 352 1.01 -4.51 20.86
N ASP A 353 0.27 -5.61 20.98
CA ASP A 353 -1.19 -5.58 20.97
C ASP A 353 -1.69 -4.87 22.24
N CYS A 354 -2.25 -3.67 22.05
CA CYS A 354 -2.73 -2.81 23.12
C CYS A 354 -4.04 -3.30 23.77
N ARG A 355 -4.62 -4.42 23.32
CA ARG A 355 -5.66 -5.15 24.06
C ARG A 355 -5.10 -5.88 25.29
N ARG A 356 -3.78 -6.09 25.33
CA ARG A 356 -3.06 -6.89 26.33
C ARG A 356 -1.82 -6.14 26.83
N ILE A 357 -2.00 -4.89 27.27
CA ILE A 357 -0.90 -4.02 27.73
C ILE A 357 -0.16 -4.67 28.91
N SER A 358 -0.87 -5.44 29.76
CA SER A 358 -0.28 -6.21 30.85
C SER A 358 0.83 -7.17 30.44
N GLN A 359 0.94 -7.52 29.15
CA GLN A 359 1.94 -8.44 28.60
C GLN A 359 3.21 -7.72 28.10
N CYS A 360 3.27 -6.38 28.16
CA CYS A 360 4.45 -5.60 27.78
C CYS A 360 5.27 -5.23 29.04
N PRO A 361 6.42 -5.89 29.30
CA PRO A 361 7.22 -5.65 30.49
C PRO A 361 7.64 -4.18 30.67
N GLU A 362 7.92 -3.49 29.56
CA GLU A 362 8.34 -2.09 29.54
C GLU A 362 7.21 -1.12 29.90
N ALA A 363 5.95 -1.52 29.74
CA ALA A 363 4.79 -0.69 30.10
C ALA A 363 4.29 -0.93 31.54
N VAL A 364 4.54 -2.10 32.12
CA VAL A 364 3.90 -2.54 33.38
C VAL A 364 4.70 -2.24 34.66
N ASP A 365 5.44 -1.13 34.68
CA ASP A 365 6.22 -0.71 35.86
C ASP A 365 5.43 0.18 36.85
N GLY A 366 4.20 0.57 36.50
CA GLY A 366 3.34 1.42 37.34
C GLY A 366 3.85 2.86 37.50
N SER A 367 4.79 3.29 36.64
CA SER A 367 5.53 4.55 36.81
C SER A 367 5.13 5.65 35.84
N TRP A 368 4.06 5.48 35.07
CA TRP A 368 3.61 6.45 34.07
C TRP A 368 2.86 7.63 34.71
N ASP A 369 3.28 8.85 34.39
CA ASP A 369 2.58 10.07 34.79
C ASP A 369 1.33 10.28 33.92
N LYS A 370 1.42 9.88 32.64
CA LYS A 370 0.35 10.01 31.67
C LYS A 370 0.26 8.80 30.76
N VAL A 371 -0.96 8.43 30.41
CA VAL A 371 -1.26 7.54 29.29
C VAL A 371 -1.99 8.37 28.25
N PHE A 372 -1.61 8.21 27.00
CA PHE A 372 -2.13 8.94 25.86
C PHE A 372 -2.61 7.96 24.79
N SER A 373 -3.66 8.33 24.05
CA SER A 373 -4.04 7.63 22.82
C SER A 373 -4.79 8.57 21.89
N ASN A 374 -4.45 8.58 20.61
CA ASN A 374 -5.12 9.40 19.63
C ASN A 374 -5.49 8.57 18.40
N ALA A 375 -6.77 8.58 18.04
CA ALA A 375 -7.31 7.89 16.88
C ALA A 375 -7.05 6.37 16.81
N ALA A 376 -6.79 5.69 17.94
CA ALA A 376 -6.55 4.24 17.97
C ALA A 376 -7.62 3.42 18.72
N LEU A 377 -8.15 3.92 19.85
CA LEU A 377 -9.01 3.12 20.75
C LEU A 377 -10.28 2.54 20.11
N HIS A 378 -10.78 3.12 19.01
CA HIS A 378 -11.97 2.59 18.33
C HIS A 378 -11.69 1.28 17.59
N TRP A 379 -10.43 0.99 17.26
CA TRP A 379 -9.97 -0.30 16.76
C TRP A 379 -9.70 -1.26 17.92
N ILE A 380 -8.94 -0.79 18.92
CA ILE A 380 -8.52 -1.59 20.08
C ILE A 380 -9.73 -2.12 20.87
N LEU A 381 -10.75 -1.28 21.08
CA LEU A 381 -11.95 -1.63 21.85
C LEU A 381 -13.02 -2.36 21.00
N ARG A 382 -12.69 -2.76 19.76
CA ARG A 382 -13.65 -3.45 18.89
C ARG A 382 -14.17 -4.74 19.52
N GLU A 383 -13.28 -5.52 20.11
CA GLU A 383 -13.58 -6.81 20.73
C GLU A 383 -14.17 -6.61 22.14
N PRO A 384 -15.45 -7.00 22.40
CA PRO A 384 -16.09 -6.73 23.68
C PRO A 384 -15.41 -7.39 24.90
N SER A 385 -14.86 -8.59 24.72
CA SER A 385 -14.19 -9.39 25.77
C SER A 385 -12.94 -8.72 26.34
N THR A 386 -12.27 -7.86 25.58
CA THR A 386 -10.99 -7.25 25.98
C THR A 386 -11.15 -5.85 26.56
N ARG A 387 -12.32 -5.20 26.39
CA ARG A 387 -12.55 -3.80 26.82
C ARG A 387 -12.25 -3.58 28.30
N ASP A 388 -12.80 -4.42 29.17
CA ASP A 388 -12.59 -4.33 30.62
C ASP A 388 -11.11 -4.45 30.99
N ALA A 389 -10.36 -5.33 30.30
CA ALA A 389 -8.94 -5.53 30.53
C ALA A 389 -8.13 -4.30 30.09
N VAL A 390 -8.41 -3.73 28.91
CA VAL A 390 -7.72 -2.52 28.41
C VAL A 390 -7.76 -1.39 29.43
N PHE A 391 -8.95 -1.05 29.95
CA PHE A 391 -9.06 0.05 30.92
C PHE A 391 -8.43 -0.28 32.27
N LYS A 392 -8.45 -1.54 32.70
CA LYS A 392 -7.78 -1.98 33.93
C LYS A 392 -6.26 -1.91 33.79
N ASP A 393 -5.72 -2.31 32.65
CA ASP A 393 -4.28 -2.23 32.38
C ASP A 393 -3.83 -0.77 32.33
N VAL A 394 -4.55 0.09 31.61
CA VAL A 394 -4.28 1.53 31.56
C VAL A 394 -4.32 2.15 32.97
N HIS A 395 -5.28 1.74 33.80
CA HIS A 395 -5.32 2.14 35.20
C HIS A 395 -4.13 1.61 35.99
N ALA A 396 -3.72 0.35 35.79
CA ALA A 396 -2.63 -0.28 36.52
C ALA A 396 -1.27 0.38 36.24
N VAL A 397 -0.99 0.71 34.98
CA VAL A 397 0.31 1.28 34.57
C VAL A 397 0.51 2.74 35.04
N LEU A 398 -0.56 3.48 35.32
CA LEU A 398 -0.48 4.85 35.83
C LEU A 398 -0.02 4.91 37.29
N LYS A 399 0.74 5.95 37.64
CA LYS A 399 0.96 6.37 39.03
C LYS A 399 -0.35 6.86 39.67
N PRO A 400 -0.50 6.83 41.01
CA PRO A 400 -1.52 7.61 41.70
C PRO A 400 -1.45 9.09 41.30
N GLY A 401 -2.59 9.69 40.95
CA GLY A 401 -2.69 11.03 40.39
C GLY A 401 -2.34 11.16 38.90
N GLY A 402 -1.91 10.08 38.24
CA GLY A 402 -1.62 10.04 36.81
C GLY A 402 -2.89 10.19 35.96
N THR A 403 -2.74 10.67 34.72
CA THR A 403 -3.87 11.00 33.85
C THR A 403 -3.88 10.17 32.58
N PHE A 404 -5.03 9.60 32.23
CA PHE A 404 -5.32 9.04 30.92
C PHE A 404 -6.06 10.08 30.06
N VAL A 405 -5.46 10.45 28.93
CA VAL A 405 -6.00 11.45 27.99
C VAL A 405 -6.11 10.82 26.61
N PHE A 406 -7.29 10.87 25.98
CA PHE A 406 -7.44 10.29 24.66
C PHE A 406 -8.48 10.98 23.78
N GLU A 407 -8.34 10.74 22.47
CA GLU A 407 -9.32 11.06 21.44
C GLU A 407 -9.56 9.85 20.53
N MET A 408 -10.82 9.50 20.26
CA MET A 408 -11.19 8.37 19.38
C MET A 408 -12.46 8.68 18.56
N GLY A 409 -12.86 7.79 17.64
CA GLY A 409 -14.19 7.85 17.04
C GLY A 409 -15.27 7.60 18.10
N GLY A 410 -16.25 8.50 18.21
CA GLY A 410 -17.38 8.39 19.12
C GLY A 410 -18.68 7.97 18.43
N LYS A 411 -19.75 7.76 19.19
CA LYS A 411 -21.07 7.44 18.64
C LYS A 411 -21.47 8.44 17.55
N GLY A 412 -21.86 7.94 16.37
CA GLY A 412 -22.20 8.76 15.20
C GLY A 412 -21.01 9.07 14.28
N ASN A 413 -19.80 8.62 14.62
CA ASN A 413 -18.62 8.81 13.79
C ASN A 413 -18.79 8.15 12.42
N VAL A 414 -18.55 8.92 11.35
CA VAL A 414 -18.64 8.50 9.93
C VAL A 414 -19.94 7.76 9.59
N GLU A 415 -21.04 8.10 10.27
CA GLU A 415 -22.32 7.38 10.18
C GLU A 415 -22.85 7.24 8.74
N ALA A 416 -22.70 8.27 7.91
CA ALA A 416 -23.12 8.20 6.51
C ALA A 416 -22.33 7.12 5.76
N VAL A 417 -21.00 7.13 5.88
CA VAL A 417 -20.14 6.14 5.21
C VAL A 417 -20.37 4.73 5.78
N HIS A 418 -20.39 4.60 7.10
CA HIS A 418 -20.55 3.31 7.77
C HIS A 418 -21.89 2.65 7.44
N SER A 419 -23.00 3.40 7.47
CA SER A 419 -24.33 2.88 7.12
C SER A 419 -24.45 2.54 5.64
N THR A 420 -23.83 3.33 4.74
CA THR A 420 -23.81 3.03 3.31
C THR A 420 -23.02 1.77 3.00
N ILE A 421 -21.81 1.59 3.57
CA ILE A 421 -21.03 0.35 3.38
C ILE A 421 -21.85 -0.86 3.82
N LEU A 422 -22.45 -0.82 5.02
CA LEU A 422 -23.31 -1.90 5.49
C LEU A 422 -24.47 -2.19 4.53
N SER A 423 -25.14 -1.14 4.05
CA SER A 423 -26.30 -1.27 3.16
C SER A 423 -25.92 -1.85 1.81
N VAL A 424 -24.80 -1.41 1.23
CA VAL A 424 -24.28 -1.91 -0.05
C VAL A 424 -23.82 -3.36 0.07
N LEU A 425 -23.12 -3.73 1.16
CA LEU A 425 -22.74 -5.13 1.40
C LEU A 425 -23.98 -6.03 1.46
N VAL A 426 -25.02 -5.62 2.19
CA VAL A 426 -26.28 -6.38 2.28
C VAL A 426 -26.99 -6.46 0.93
N ALA A 427 -27.01 -5.38 0.14
CA ALA A 427 -27.57 -5.39 -1.21
C ALA A 427 -26.82 -6.35 -2.15
N ASN A 428 -25.53 -6.58 -1.90
CA ASN A 428 -24.69 -7.52 -2.64
C ASN A 428 -24.68 -8.94 -2.02
N GLY A 429 -25.65 -9.26 -1.16
CA GLY A 429 -25.90 -10.61 -0.67
C GLY A 429 -25.17 -10.98 0.61
N VAL A 430 -24.45 -10.06 1.25
CA VAL A 430 -23.81 -10.31 2.55
C VAL A 430 -24.88 -10.30 3.65
N PRO A 431 -24.97 -11.33 4.51
CA PRO A 431 -25.89 -11.31 5.65
C PRO A 431 -25.59 -10.11 6.56
N ILE A 432 -26.64 -9.45 7.06
CA ILE A 432 -26.50 -8.26 7.92
C ILE A 432 -25.67 -8.55 9.19
N SER A 433 -25.71 -9.77 9.72
CA SER A 433 -24.85 -10.19 10.85
C SER A 433 -23.37 -10.13 10.47
N THR A 434 -23.00 -10.75 9.34
CA THR A 434 -21.63 -10.77 8.82
C THR A 434 -21.14 -9.36 8.49
N ALA A 435 -21.95 -8.53 7.83
CA ALA A 435 -21.58 -7.15 7.53
C ALA A 435 -21.34 -6.31 8.79
N ARG A 436 -22.15 -6.50 9.85
CA ARG A 436 -21.97 -5.83 11.15
C ARG A 436 -20.73 -6.31 11.89
N GLU A 437 -20.46 -7.61 11.84
CA GLU A 437 -19.29 -8.21 12.48
C GLU A 437 -17.98 -7.75 11.82
N ALA A 438 -17.99 -7.57 10.50
CA ALA A 438 -16.85 -7.08 9.73
C ALA A 438 -16.51 -5.60 9.91
N SER A 439 -17.41 -4.80 10.51
CA SER A 439 -17.08 -3.44 10.90
C SER A 439 -15.94 -3.49 11.93
N PRO A 440 -14.79 -2.84 11.69
CA PRO A 440 -13.64 -2.96 12.58
C PRO A 440 -13.70 -1.99 13.77
N TRP A 441 -14.76 -1.20 13.87
CA TRP A 441 -14.84 -0.09 14.82
C TRP A 441 -15.79 -0.34 15.97
N PHE A 442 -15.41 0.19 17.13
CA PHE A 442 -16.32 0.44 18.24
C PHE A 442 -16.41 1.95 18.51
N PHE A 443 -17.61 2.50 18.35
CA PHE A 443 -17.94 3.91 18.51
C PHE A 443 -18.91 4.12 19.69
N PRO A 444 -18.40 4.20 20.94
CA PRO A 444 -19.21 4.36 22.13
C PRO A 444 -19.75 5.79 22.28
N SER A 445 -20.85 5.92 23.04
CA SER A 445 -21.26 7.22 23.57
C SER A 445 -20.32 7.68 24.68
N ASP A 446 -20.31 8.98 24.94
CA ASP A 446 -19.69 9.58 26.12
C ASP A 446 -20.22 9.00 27.44
N THR A 447 -21.52 8.71 27.52
CA THR A 447 -22.15 8.05 28.67
C THR A 447 -21.58 6.66 28.93
N TRP A 448 -21.46 5.82 27.89
CA TRP A 448 -20.87 4.49 28.00
C TRP A 448 -19.40 4.58 28.43
N MET A 449 -18.63 5.47 27.78
CA MET A 449 -17.21 5.63 28.08
C MET A 449 -16.97 6.14 29.50
N THR A 450 -17.77 7.10 29.96
CA THR A 450 -17.70 7.63 31.33
C THR A 450 -17.93 6.52 32.36
N GLN A 451 -18.98 5.72 32.18
CA GLN A 451 -19.29 4.61 33.08
C GLN A 451 -18.18 3.56 33.08
N GLN A 452 -17.60 3.26 31.92
CA GLN A 452 -16.53 2.30 31.80
C GLN A 452 -15.24 2.77 32.48
N LEU A 453 -14.86 4.03 32.32
CA LEU A 453 -13.71 4.62 33.02
C LEU A 453 -13.90 4.61 34.54
N GLN A 454 -15.09 5.00 35.02
CA GLN A 454 -15.43 4.96 36.45
C GLN A 454 -15.40 3.54 37.02
N LYS A 455 -15.96 2.57 36.29
CA LYS A 455 -15.92 1.15 36.66
C LYS A 455 -14.48 0.64 36.80
N SER A 456 -13.56 1.17 36.00
CA SER A 456 -12.13 0.82 36.05
C SER A 456 -11.31 1.59 37.09
N GLY A 457 -11.95 2.44 37.91
CA GLY A 457 -11.30 3.12 39.03
C GLY A 457 -10.86 4.56 38.76
N PHE A 458 -11.20 5.13 37.61
CA PHE A 458 -10.84 6.51 37.28
C PHE A 458 -11.85 7.54 37.82
N GLU A 459 -11.33 8.70 38.21
CA GLU A 459 -12.09 9.95 38.25
C GLU A 459 -12.17 10.55 36.85
N VAL A 460 -13.37 10.69 36.28
CA VAL A 460 -13.55 11.27 34.95
C VAL A 460 -13.71 12.78 35.07
N GLU A 461 -12.69 13.53 34.66
CA GLU A 461 -12.72 14.99 34.65
C GLU A 461 -13.53 15.54 33.47
N LYS A 462 -13.35 14.92 32.29
CA LYS A 462 -14.07 15.26 31.05
C LYS A 462 -14.30 14.01 30.23
N CYS A 463 -15.49 13.88 29.64
CA CYS A 463 -15.78 12.92 28.59
C CYS A 463 -16.94 13.46 27.75
N TYR A 464 -16.73 13.71 26.46
CA TYR A 464 -17.76 14.31 25.60
C TYR A 464 -17.55 13.95 24.12
N LEU A 465 -18.62 14.10 23.33
CA LEU A 465 -18.61 13.97 21.88
C LEU A 465 -18.51 15.35 21.23
N GLU A 466 -17.72 15.45 20.17
CA GLU A 466 -17.56 16.64 19.35
C GLU A 466 -17.78 16.29 17.88
N TYR A 467 -18.70 16.99 17.23
CA TYR A 467 -18.87 16.89 15.78
C TYR A 467 -17.74 17.66 15.08
N ARG A 468 -16.98 16.95 14.24
CA ARG A 468 -15.84 17.52 13.49
C ARG A 468 -15.89 17.04 12.04
N PRO A 469 -16.66 17.71 11.16
CA PRO A 469 -16.63 17.36 9.74
C PRO A 469 -15.21 17.59 9.20
N THR A 470 -14.67 16.61 8.47
CA THR A 470 -13.32 16.67 7.91
C THR A 470 -13.39 16.55 6.40
N LYS A 471 -12.75 17.48 5.70
CA LYS A 471 -12.64 17.46 4.24
C LYS A 471 -11.79 16.26 3.80
N CYS A 472 -12.26 15.51 2.81
CA CYS A 472 -11.47 14.46 2.17
C CYS A 472 -10.20 15.06 1.54
N THR A 473 -9.12 14.29 1.51
CA THR A 473 -7.92 14.69 0.77
C THR A 473 -8.19 14.67 -0.73
N ALA A 474 -7.39 15.40 -1.51
CA ALA A 474 -7.52 15.37 -2.96
C ALA A 474 -7.25 13.95 -3.47
N LYS A 475 -7.93 13.55 -4.53
CA LYS A 475 -7.64 12.30 -5.23
C LYS A 475 -6.26 12.43 -5.86
N SER A 476 -5.33 11.59 -5.45
CA SER A 476 -3.99 11.48 -6.01
C SER A 476 -4.02 10.74 -7.35
N ALA A 477 -2.97 10.91 -8.15
CA ALA A 477 -2.85 10.25 -9.46
C ALA A 477 -2.77 8.71 -9.35
N ASP A 478 -2.25 8.21 -8.23
CA ASP A 478 -2.13 6.78 -7.86
C ASP A 478 -3.45 6.19 -7.30
N GLY A 479 -4.57 6.91 -7.40
CA GLY A 479 -5.87 6.48 -6.86
C GLY A 479 -6.01 6.62 -5.34
N SER A 480 -4.94 7.00 -4.62
CA SER A 480 -4.97 7.23 -3.18
C SER A 480 -5.67 8.54 -2.82
N GLY A 481 -6.21 8.64 -1.60
CA GLY A 481 -6.95 9.82 -1.14
C GLY A 481 -8.37 9.92 -1.73
N GLY A 482 -9.04 11.05 -1.49
CA GLY A 482 -10.46 11.21 -1.81
C GLY A 482 -11.38 10.27 -1.03
N LEU A 483 -12.66 10.25 -1.39
CA LEU A 483 -13.65 9.36 -0.76
C LEU A 483 -13.35 7.87 -1.04
N GLU A 484 -12.98 7.54 -2.28
CA GLU A 484 -12.69 6.17 -2.71
C GLU A 484 -11.51 5.58 -1.94
N GLY A 485 -10.36 6.28 -1.91
CA GLY A 485 -9.18 5.85 -1.17
C GLY A 485 -9.45 5.75 0.34
N TRP A 486 -10.30 6.64 0.87
CA TRP A 486 -10.74 6.54 2.26
C TRP A 486 -11.52 5.25 2.53
N ILE A 487 -12.48 4.89 1.68
CA ILE A 487 -13.30 3.67 1.83
C ILE A 487 -12.44 2.43 1.71
N LYS A 488 -11.54 2.37 0.71
CA LYS A 488 -10.62 1.25 0.51
C LYS A 488 -9.74 1.02 1.73
N LEU A 489 -9.15 2.08 2.27
CA LEU A 489 -8.23 1.99 3.41
C LEU A 489 -8.95 1.70 4.73
N MET A 490 -9.91 2.56 5.10
CA MET A 490 -10.56 2.50 6.41
C MET A 490 -11.59 1.37 6.47
N GLY A 491 -12.25 1.05 5.36
CA GLY A 491 -13.25 0.00 5.23
C GLY A 491 -12.70 -1.36 4.82
N ALA A 492 -11.38 -1.56 4.79
CA ALA A 492 -10.75 -2.78 4.26
C ALA A 492 -11.33 -4.07 4.88
N GLU A 493 -11.47 -4.14 6.20
CA GLU A 493 -12.06 -5.31 6.89
C GLU A 493 -13.52 -5.56 6.49
N MET A 494 -14.29 -4.49 6.26
CA MET A 494 -15.68 -4.60 5.80
C MET A 494 -15.75 -5.09 4.34
N LEU A 495 -14.80 -4.70 3.50
CA LEU A 495 -14.70 -5.15 2.12
C LEU A 495 -14.11 -6.58 2.01
N ALA A 496 -13.45 -7.07 3.06
CA ALA A 496 -12.86 -8.41 3.06
C ALA A 496 -13.91 -9.54 3.05
N VAL A 497 -15.15 -9.26 3.46
CA VAL A 497 -16.24 -10.26 3.49
C VAL A 497 -16.83 -10.57 2.11
N VAL A 498 -16.45 -9.82 1.09
CA VAL A 498 -16.83 -10.07 -0.30
C VAL A 498 -15.62 -10.54 -1.10
N GLU A 499 -15.92 -11.28 -2.18
CA GLU A 499 -14.92 -11.72 -3.16
C GLU A 499 -14.15 -10.51 -3.70
N GLU A 500 -12.84 -10.67 -3.88
CA GLU A 500 -11.93 -9.60 -4.31
C GLU A 500 -12.39 -8.94 -5.62
N SER A 501 -12.84 -9.75 -6.58
CA SER A 501 -13.39 -9.31 -7.87
C SER A 501 -14.60 -8.38 -7.76
N LYS A 502 -15.32 -8.39 -6.64
CA LYS A 502 -16.49 -7.54 -6.38
C LYS A 502 -16.15 -6.29 -5.57
N ARG A 503 -14.97 -6.22 -4.92
CA ARG A 503 -14.61 -5.13 -4.01
C ARG A 503 -14.64 -3.78 -4.70
N GLN A 504 -14.04 -3.67 -5.89
CA GLN A 504 -14.00 -2.40 -6.62
C GLN A 504 -15.40 -1.92 -7.04
N ASP A 505 -16.27 -2.84 -7.46
CA ASP A 505 -17.66 -2.49 -7.80
C ASP A 505 -18.45 -2.06 -6.57
N ILE A 506 -18.28 -2.75 -5.44
CA ILE A 506 -18.90 -2.36 -4.16
C ILE A 506 -18.39 -0.98 -3.70
N VAL A 507 -17.09 -0.72 -3.77
CA VAL A 507 -16.52 0.60 -3.44
C VAL A 507 -17.14 1.68 -4.33
N LYS A 508 -17.28 1.42 -5.62
CA LYS A 508 -17.95 2.33 -6.55
C LYS A 508 -19.41 2.58 -6.16
N GLN A 509 -20.19 1.53 -5.86
CA GLN A 509 -21.57 1.67 -5.39
C GLN A 509 -21.67 2.51 -4.12
N VAL A 510 -20.74 2.32 -3.16
CA VAL A 510 -20.68 3.13 -1.94
C VAL A 510 -20.38 4.59 -2.27
N CYS A 511 -19.39 4.87 -3.13
CA CYS A 511 -19.08 6.21 -3.59
C CYS A 511 -20.27 6.88 -4.28
N ASP A 512 -20.95 6.18 -5.20
CA ASP A 512 -22.10 6.71 -5.94
C ASP A 512 -23.25 7.11 -5.01
N VAL A 513 -23.53 6.30 -3.97
CA VAL A 513 -24.54 6.63 -2.96
C VAL A 513 -24.11 7.83 -2.11
N LEU A 514 -22.84 7.90 -1.72
CA LEU A 514 -22.32 8.96 -0.87
C LEU A 514 -22.10 10.28 -1.61
N GLU A 515 -21.96 10.26 -2.94
CA GLU A 515 -21.62 11.43 -3.75
C GLU A 515 -22.51 12.62 -3.41
N THR A 516 -23.82 12.44 -3.29
CA THR A 516 -24.75 13.52 -2.94
C THR A 516 -24.81 13.85 -1.45
N VAL A 517 -24.39 12.91 -0.59
CA VAL A 517 -24.48 13.04 0.87
C VAL A 517 -23.28 13.79 1.44
N VAL A 518 -22.09 13.57 0.88
CA VAL A 518 -20.84 14.12 1.42
C VAL A 518 -20.30 15.29 0.61
N THR A 519 -20.81 15.52 -0.60
CA THR A 519 -20.36 16.61 -1.49
C THR A 519 -21.17 17.88 -1.26
N ARG A 520 -20.46 19.00 -1.13
CA ARG A 520 -21.06 20.32 -1.05
C ARG A 520 -21.35 20.88 -2.43
N GLU A 521 -22.56 21.40 -2.64
CA GLU A 521 -22.99 21.92 -3.94
C GLU A 521 -22.21 23.19 -4.35
N GLU A 522 -21.78 24.00 -3.38
CA GLU A 522 -21.16 25.30 -3.65
C GLU A 522 -19.74 25.22 -4.21
N ASP A 523 -18.97 24.20 -3.82
CA ASP A 523 -17.53 24.09 -4.15
C ASP A 523 -17.09 22.67 -4.57
N GLY A 524 -18.01 21.70 -4.60
CA GLY A 524 -17.73 20.31 -4.97
C GLY A 524 -16.85 19.58 -3.96
N SER A 525 -16.61 20.13 -2.77
CA SER A 525 -15.75 19.48 -1.78
C SER A 525 -16.49 18.39 -1.01
N GLN A 526 -15.80 17.26 -0.78
CA GLN A 526 -16.32 16.12 -0.04
C GLN A 526 -15.91 16.20 1.44
N TRP A 527 -16.87 16.00 2.35
CA TRP A 527 -16.67 16.08 3.80
C TRP A 527 -17.26 14.88 4.53
N LEU A 528 -16.45 14.22 5.35
CA LEU A 528 -16.88 13.10 6.19
C LEU A 528 -17.32 13.58 7.56
N ASN A 529 -18.43 13.03 8.04
CA ASN A 529 -19.08 13.37 9.32
C ASN A 529 -18.36 12.70 10.51
N TYR A 530 -17.11 13.09 10.78
CA TYR A 530 -16.42 12.56 11.96
C TYR A 530 -17.05 13.09 13.25
N VAL A 531 -17.17 12.20 14.23
CA VAL A 531 -17.55 12.52 15.60
C VAL A 531 -16.43 11.99 16.49
N ARG A 532 -15.80 12.88 17.25
CA ARG A 532 -14.69 12.55 18.12
C ARG A 532 -15.15 12.47 19.56
N LEU A 533 -14.86 11.36 20.22
CA LEU A 533 -14.98 11.23 21.66
C LEU A 533 -13.65 11.59 22.30
N ARG A 534 -13.68 12.52 23.25
CA ARG A 534 -12.51 12.98 24.01
C ARG A 534 -12.71 12.72 25.48
N ALA A 535 -11.68 12.29 26.18
CA ALA A 535 -11.74 12.16 27.63
C ALA A 535 -10.42 12.51 28.34
N ILE A 536 -10.57 12.96 29.58
CA ILE A 536 -9.51 13.13 30.58
C ILE A 536 -9.98 12.39 31.83
N ALA A 537 -9.21 11.39 32.24
CA ALA A 537 -9.50 10.55 33.39
C ALA A 537 -8.26 10.48 34.29
N ARG A 538 -8.45 10.56 35.61
CA ARG A 538 -7.37 10.57 36.60
C ARG A 538 -7.44 9.33 37.48
N LYS A 539 -6.31 8.71 37.73
CA LYS A 539 -6.18 7.65 38.73
C LYS A 539 -6.14 8.28 40.13
N ILE A 540 -7.06 7.90 41.01
CA ILE A 540 -7.08 8.36 42.41
C ILE A 540 -6.09 7.53 43.25
#